data_AF-A0A959H1S8-F1
#
_entry.id   AF-A0A959H1S8-F1
#
_cell.length_a   1.000
_cell.length_b   1.000
_cell.length_c   1.000
_cell.angle_alpha   90.00
_cell.angle_beta   90.00
_cell.angle_gamma   90.00
#
_symmetry.space_group_name_H-M   'P 1'
#
loop_
_entity.id
_entity.type
_entity.pdbx_description
1 polymer ?
#
loop_
_entity_poly.entity_id
_entity_poly.type
_entity_poly.pdbx_seq_one_letter_code
_entity_poly.pdbx_strand_id
1 'polypeptide(L)'
;MRGMMTAAALFVWQVFVMRINAQKITFREAVKLLFAFLPGFLWALWFLWWHHAATGWTGYHADSPWAPAFQKAEGVQMIRNMAVVAWRWLDFGRVFECGALLFLLLRYGFPKRADQSIARQYLALLVVLIVFLTPSAILYSNISAHRYFIPCFLALHFLVFLLLTSTTSSNRKSHAPRFIRIFLTCLVLALASGNLWIYPRGISMGWDATLAHQPYYALREQAVAFLESENIPFASVGSAFPNLGTGEQLLLNGDQRHFAEKDFARNCYMFTSNIFNDFSENDFERLQNEWLLIRRFSRAGVWIEIYSRKGRGGEPTDNEHFEE
;
A
#
# COMPACT_ATOMS: atom_id res chain seq x y z
N MET A 1 3.98 -1.08 15.49
CA MET A 1 3.64 -2.42 16.05
C MET A 1 3.56 -3.55 15.02
N ARG A 2 3.21 -3.33 13.73
CA ARG A 2 3.11 -4.44 12.75
C ARG A 2 4.38 -5.25 12.56
N GLY A 3 5.57 -4.64 12.60
CA GLY A 3 6.84 -5.38 12.58
C GLY A 3 6.97 -6.37 13.75
N MET A 4 6.50 -5.99 14.94
CA MET A 4 6.44 -6.90 16.10
C MET A 4 5.42 -8.02 15.87
N MET A 5 4.28 -7.73 15.25
CA MET A 5 3.28 -8.75 14.88
C MET A 5 3.83 -9.73 13.84
N THR A 6 4.60 -9.25 12.85
CA THR A 6 5.29 -10.10 11.88
C THR A 6 6.35 -10.97 12.56
N ALA A 7 7.12 -10.45 13.51
CA ALA A 7 8.08 -11.25 14.27
C ALA A 7 7.38 -12.36 15.09
N ALA A 8 6.26 -12.04 15.74
CA ALA A 8 5.45 -13.03 16.44
C ALA A 8 4.86 -14.09 15.49
N ALA A 9 4.41 -13.68 14.30
CA ALA A 9 3.95 -14.57 13.25
C ALA A 9 5.06 -15.51 12.77
N LEU A 10 6.30 -15.01 12.59
CA LEU A 10 7.46 -15.83 12.22
C LEU A 10 7.82 -16.85 13.29
N PHE A 11 7.73 -16.48 14.58
CA PHE A 11 7.92 -17.41 15.69
C PHE A 11 6.90 -18.55 15.64
N VAL A 12 5.61 -18.22 15.52
CA VAL A 12 4.52 -19.22 15.41
C VAL A 12 4.70 -20.09 14.16
N TRP A 13 5.07 -19.49 13.04
CA TRP A 13 5.37 -20.22 11.81
C TRP A 13 6.49 -21.25 12.02
N GLN A 14 7.58 -20.90 12.70
CA GLN A 14 8.67 -21.85 12.98
C GLN A 14 8.21 -23.06 13.81
N VAL A 15 7.28 -22.86 14.75
CA VAL A 15 6.64 -23.99 15.47
C VAL A 15 5.91 -24.92 14.49
N PHE A 16 5.19 -24.37 13.51
CA PHE A 16 4.55 -25.16 12.45
C PHE A 16 5.57 -25.86 11.54
N VAL A 17 6.69 -25.21 11.20
CA VAL A 17 7.77 -25.81 10.40
C VAL A 17 8.31 -27.08 11.08
N MET A 18 8.61 -27.01 12.38
CA MET A 18 9.07 -28.18 13.15
C MET A 18 8.07 -29.33 13.09
N ARG A 19 6.77 -29.04 13.23
CA ARG A 19 5.70 -30.04 13.13
C ARG A 19 5.59 -30.62 11.72
N ILE A 20 5.67 -29.78 10.68
CA ILE A 20 5.62 -30.21 9.28
C ILE A 20 6.77 -31.16 8.94
N ASN A 21 7.96 -30.88 9.47
CA ASN A 21 9.16 -31.71 9.29
C ASN A 21 9.18 -32.93 10.23
N ALA A 22 8.05 -33.27 10.86
CA ALA A 22 7.89 -34.37 11.80
C ALA A 22 8.89 -34.37 12.97
N GLN A 23 9.49 -33.22 13.29
CA GLN A 23 10.35 -33.10 14.46
C GLN A 23 9.47 -33.14 15.70
N LYS A 24 9.77 -34.05 16.63
CA LYS A 24 9.19 -33.98 17.97
C LYS A 24 9.66 -32.67 18.60
N ILE A 25 8.72 -31.81 18.99
CA ILE A 25 9.05 -30.61 19.76
C ILE A 25 9.46 -31.07 21.15
N THR A 26 10.75 -31.33 21.33
CA THR A 26 11.35 -31.59 22.64
C THR A 26 11.57 -30.28 23.38
N PHE A 27 11.70 -30.34 24.70
CA PHE A 27 12.02 -29.16 25.51
C PHE A 27 13.26 -28.41 25.00
N ARG A 28 14.32 -29.15 24.62
CA ARG A 28 15.55 -28.56 24.07
C ARG A 28 15.31 -27.76 22.79
N GLU A 29 14.51 -28.28 21.87
CA GLU A 29 14.21 -27.57 20.62
C GLU A 29 13.29 -26.37 20.84
N ALA A 30 12.32 -26.47 21.75
CA ALA A 30 11.49 -25.34 22.16
C ALA A 30 12.34 -24.22 22.79
N VAL A 31 13.31 -24.57 23.64
CA VAL A 31 14.25 -23.63 24.25
C VAL A 31 15.13 -22.97 23.18
N LYS A 32 15.70 -23.73 22.24
CA LYS A 32 16.49 -23.16 21.13
C LYS A 32 15.68 -22.16 20.30
N LEU A 33 14.44 -22.52 19.94
CA LEU A 33 13.56 -21.63 19.18
C LEU A 33 13.25 -20.37 19.99
N LEU A 34 12.93 -20.49 21.27
CA LEU A 34 12.69 -19.34 22.15
C LEU A 34 13.91 -18.43 22.21
N PHE A 35 15.11 -18.98 22.43
CA PHE A 35 16.35 -18.21 22.49
C PHE A 35 16.65 -17.47 21.18
N ALA A 36 16.31 -18.03 20.02
CA ALA A 36 16.52 -17.36 18.73
C ALA A 36 15.67 -16.09 18.57
N PHE A 37 14.50 -16.02 19.21
CA PHE A 37 13.62 -14.85 19.17
C PHE A 37 13.70 -13.98 20.44
N LEU A 38 14.30 -14.50 21.52
CA LEU A 38 14.35 -13.86 22.83
C LEU A 38 14.95 -12.44 22.79
N PRO A 39 16.07 -12.16 22.08
CA PRO A 39 16.60 -10.80 22.01
C PRO A 39 15.59 -9.80 21.44
N GLY A 40 14.88 -10.19 20.38
CA GLY A 40 13.84 -9.36 19.76
C GLY A 40 12.64 -9.14 20.67
N PHE A 41 12.20 -10.19 21.38
CA PHE A 41 11.10 -10.08 22.36
C PHE A 41 11.49 -9.19 23.54
N LEU A 42 12.67 -9.36 24.11
CA LEU A 42 13.16 -8.54 25.22
C LEU A 42 13.28 -7.08 24.80
N TRP A 43 13.82 -6.81 23.62
CA TRP A 43 13.92 -5.45 23.09
C TRP A 43 12.54 -4.82 22.84
N ALA A 44 11.60 -5.57 22.29
CA ALA A 44 10.23 -5.09 22.07
C ALA A 44 9.53 -4.79 23.40
N LEU A 45 9.65 -5.67 24.40
CA LEU A 45 9.08 -5.47 25.73
C LEU A 45 9.70 -4.25 26.43
N TRP A 46 11.03 -4.13 26.39
CA TRP A 46 11.74 -2.98 26.95
C TRP A 46 11.30 -1.69 26.29
N PHE A 47 11.23 -1.64 24.95
CA PHE A 47 10.76 -0.47 24.21
C PHE A 47 9.32 -0.10 24.58
N LEU A 48 8.40 -1.07 24.63
CA LEU A 48 7.00 -0.80 24.99
C LEU A 48 6.87 -0.30 26.43
N TRP A 49 7.62 -0.89 27.36
CA TRP A 49 7.67 -0.45 28.75
C TRP A 49 8.23 0.97 28.87
N TRP A 50 9.39 1.23 28.27
CA TRP A 50 10.05 2.54 28.29
C TRP A 50 9.17 3.61 27.64
N HIS A 51 8.60 3.32 26.46
CA HIS A 51 7.72 4.24 25.76
C HIS A 51 6.49 4.59 26.61
N HIS A 52 5.84 3.59 27.21
CA HIS A 52 4.70 3.82 28.08
C HIS A 52 5.09 4.65 29.32
N ALA A 53 6.23 4.35 29.94
CA ALA A 53 6.74 5.14 31.07
C ALA A 53 7.03 6.60 30.70
N ALA A 54 7.54 6.85 29.49
CA ALA A 54 7.89 8.19 29.01
C ALA A 54 6.68 9.00 28.52
N THR A 55 5.68 8.35 27.91
CA THR A 55 4.58 9.02 27.19
C THR A 55 3.20 8.83 27.81
N GLY A 56 3.03 7.85 28.71
CA GLY A 56 1.75 7.49 29.31
C GLY A 56 0.84 6.62 28.44
N TRP A 57 1.30 6.15 27.27
CA TRP A 57 0.48 5.32 26.38
C TRP A 57 1.28 4.24 25.63
N THR A 58 0.57 3.22 25.16
CA THR A 58 1.11 2.14 24.33
C THR A 58 0.31 2.05 23.04
N GLY A 59 0.96 2.29 21.91
CA GLY A 59 0.38 2.08 20.59
C GLY A 59 -0.39 3.26 19.99
N TYR A 60 -1.35 3.85 20.70
CA TYR A 60 -2.03 5.08 20.29
C TYR A 60 -2.48 5.93 21.50
N HIS A 61 -2.75 7.22 21.26
CA HIS A 61 -3.32 8.16 22.22
C HIS A 61 -4.40 9.02 21.57
N ALA A 62 -5.30 9.61 22.36
CA ALA A 62 -6.47 10.33 21.87
C ALA A 62 -6.12 11.58 21.03
N ASP A 63 -5.07 12.30 21.42
CA ASP A 63 -4.63 13.52 20.70
C ASP A 63 -3.78 13.23 19.45
N SER A 64 -3.68 11.97 19.03
CA SER A 64 -2.92 11.63 17.84
C SER A 64 -3.68 12.08 16.58
N PRO A 65 -3.01 12.68 15.57
CA PRO A 65 -3.61 12.88 14.25
C PRO A 65 -4.14 11.58 13.63
N TRP A 66 -3.62 10.43 14.09
CA TRP A 66 -4.03 9.10 13.65
C TRP A 66 -5.10 8.45 14.53
N ALA A 67 -5.56 9.12 15.60
CA ALA A 67 -6.58 8.58 16.51
C ALA A 67 -7.88 8.13 15.80
N PRO A 68 -8.39 8.84 14.77
CA PRO A 68 -9.55 8.38 14.00
C PRO A 68 -9.35 7.00 13.36
N ALA A 69 -8.11 6.64 13.00
CA ALA A 69 -7.81 5.33 12.42
C ALA A 69 -7.87 4.19 13.45
N PHE A 70 -7.77 4.48 14.74
CA PHE A 70 -7.85 3.46 15.80
C PHE A 70 -9.26 3.30 16.38
N GLN A 71 -10.26 3.96 15.80
CA GLN A 71 -11.66 3.71 16.13
C GLN A 71 -12.07 2.30 15.69
N LYS A 72 -12.76 1.58 16.56
CA LYS A 72 -13.25 0.24 16.26
C LYS A 72 -14.32 0.30 15.16
N ALA A 73 -14.20 -0.59 14.19
CA ALA A 73 -15.19 -0.79 13.16
C ALA A 73 -16.31 -1.70 13.66
N GLU A 74 -17.55 -1.24 13.61
CA GLU A 74 -18.73 -2.01 14.03
C GLU A 74 -19.71 -2.23 12.86
N GLY A 75 -20.42 -3.35 12.89
CA GLY A 75 -21.48 -3.70 11.93
C GLY A 75 -21.04 -3.58 10.47
N VAL A 76 -21.70 -2.68 9.73
CA VAL A 76 -21.48 -2.45 8.29
C VAL A 76 -20.05 -1.99 7.98
N GLN A 77 -19.42 -1.22 8.87
CA GLN A 77 -18.05 -0.74 8.65
C GLN A 77 -17.06 -1.90 8.62
N MET A 78 -17.25 -2.92 9.46
CA MET A 78 -16.41 -4.11 9.46
C MET A 78 -16.53 -4.89 8.14
N ILE A 79 -17.74 -4.97 7.57
CA ILE A 79 -17.98 -5.57 6.25
C ILE A 79 -17.28 -4.78 5.15
N ARG A 80 -17.36 -3.45 5.18
CA ARG A 80 -16.61 -2.57 4.26
C ARG A 80 -15.12 -2.80 4.37
N ASN A 81 -14.59 -2.90 5.59
CA ASN A 81 -13.17 -3.18 5.81
C ASN A 81 -12.76 -4.55 5.25
N MET A 82 -13.59 -5.58 5.40
CA MET A 82 -13.34 -6.90 4.78
C MET A 82 -13.29 -6.81 3.25
N ALA A 83 -14.23 -6.08 2.63
CA ALA A 83 -14.23 -5.85 1.19
C ALA A 83 -12.97 -5.10 0.73
N VAL A 84 -12.54 -4.07 1.47
CA VAL A 84 -11.29 -3.36 1.20
C VAL A 84 -10.10 -4.31 1.34
N VAL A 85 -10.00 -5.11 2.40
CA VAL A 85 -8.91 -6.09 2.54
C VAL A 85 -8.89 -7.05 1.35
N ALA A 86 -10.04 -7.62 0.96
CA ALA A 86 -10.14 -8.49 -0.20
C ALA A 86 -9.67 -7.79 -1.48
N TRP A 87 -10.08 -6.54 -1.68
CA TRP A 87 -9.61 -5.70 -2.78
C TRP A 87 -8.08 -5.58 -2.77
N ARG A 88 -7.46 -5.29 -1.62
CA ARG A 88 -5.99 -5.15 -1.48
C ARG A 88 -5.24 -6.42 -1.85
N TRP A 89 -5.82 -7.60 -1.60
CA TRP A 89 -5.27 -8.89 -2.02
C TRP A 89 -5.33 -9.13 -3.52
N LEU A 90 -6.33 -8.58 -4.21
CA LEU A 90 -6.52 -8.74 -5.66
C LEU A 90 -5.84 -7.65 -6.49
N ASP A 91 -5.50 -6.54 -5.85
CA ASP A 91 -4.96 -5.36 -6.50
C ASP A 91 -3.51 -5.52 -7.01
N PHE A 92 -3.08 -4.61 -7.89
CA PHE A 92 -1.77 -4.59 -8.54
C PHE A 92 -1.40 -5.92 -9.20
N GLY A 93 -2.33 -6.47 -9.99
CA GLY A 93 -2.13 -7.71 -10.75
C GLY A 93 -2.21 -9.00 -9.93
N ARG A 94 -2.28 -8.92 -8.59
CA ARG A 94 -2.33 -10.11 -7.71
C ARG A 94 -3.61 -10.93 -7.87
N VAL A 95 -4.67 -10.40 -8.48
CA VAL A 95 -5.86 -11.19 -8.86
C VAL A 95 -5.48 -12.40 -9.72
N PHE A 96 -4.54 -12.24 -10.66
CA PHE A 96 -4.07 -13.33 -11.51
C PHE A 96 -3.26 -14.36 -10.72
N GLU A 97 -2.49 -13.89 -9.75
CA GLU A 97 -1.72 -14.75 -8.85
C GLU A 97 -2.61 -15.54 -7.89
N CYS A 98 -3.62 -14.89 -7.29
CA CYS A 98 -4.61 -15.55 -6.46
C CYS A 98 -5.39 -16.59 -7.27
N GLY A 99 -5.75 -16.26 -8.52
CA GLY A 99 -6.35 -17.20 -9.47
C GLY A 99 -5.42 -18.37 -9.80
N ALA A 100 -4.13 -18.11 -10.01
CA ALA A 100 -3.12 -19.14 -10.24
C ALA A 100 -2.98 -20.08 -9.03
N LEU A 101 -2.91 -19.53 -7.81
CA LEU A 101 -2.88 -20.32 -6.58
C LEU A 101 -4.13 -21.21 -6.47
N LEU A 102 -5.31 -20.64 -6.67
CA LEU A 102 -6.57 -21.37 -6.63
C LEU A 102 -6.59 -22.51 -7.66
N PHE A 103 -6.21 -22.22 -8.91
CA PHE A 103 -6.10 -23.22 -9.97
C PHE A 103 -5.14 -24.36 -9.59
N LEU A 104 -3.95 -24.05 -9.08
CA LEU A 104 -2.97 -25.05 -8.67
C LEU A 104 -3.50 -25.92 -7.52
N LEU A 105 -4.16 -25.32 -6.53
CA LEU A 105 -4.76 -26.04 -5.40
C LEU A 105 -5.94 -26.91 -5.82
N LEU A 106 -6.79 -26.45 -6.75
CA LEU A 106 -7.90 -27.25 -7.28
C LEU A 106 -7.40 -28.42 -8.16
N ARG A 107 -6.37 -28.19 -8.98
CA ARG A 107 -5.83 -29.19 -9.91
C ARG A 107 -5.00 -30.26 -9.20
N TYR A 108 -4.19 -29.88 -8.24
CA TYR A 108 -3.20 -30.75 -7.61
C TYR A 108 -3.48 -31.04 -6.12
N GLY A 109 -4.48 -30.38 -5.53
CA GLY A 109 -4.79 -30.47 -4.12
C GLY A 109 -3.81 -29.68 -3.25
N PHE A 110 -4.09 -29.67 -1.94
CA PHE A 110 -3.13 -29.18 -0.95
C PHE A 110 -1.84 -30.02 -0.98
N PRO A 111 -0.66 -29.41 -0.75
CA PRO A 111 0.58 -30.15 -0.70
C PRO A 111 0.56 -31.12 0.48
N LYS A 112 0.46 -32.43 0.19
CA LYS A 112 0.26 -33.49 1.19
C LYS A 112 1.48 -34.39 1.36
N ARG A 113 2.39 -34.41 0.38
CA ARG A 113 3.55 -35.32 0.37
C ARG A 113 4.77 -34.70 1.07
N ALA A 114 5.69 -35.54 1.53
CA ALA A 114 6.90 -35.13 2.25
C ALA A 114 7.91 -34.36 1.38
N ASP A 115 7.95 -34.67 0.08
CA ASP A 115 8.73 -33.95 -0.95
C ASP A 115 8.24 -32.51 -1.18
N GLN A 116 6.99 -32.21 -0.77
CA GLN A 116 6.41 -30.87 -0.80
C GLN A 116 6.47 -30.14 0.55
N SER A 117 7.35 -30.59 1.47
CA SER A 117 7.51 -29.99 2.80
C SER A 117 7.75 -28.49 2.75
N ILE A 118 8.56 -27.99 1.81
CA ILE A 118 8.84 -26.55 1.66
C ILE A 118 7.56 -25.78 1.27
N ALA A 119 6.79 -26.25 0.30
CA ALA A 119 5.54 -25.61 -0.08
C ALA A 119 4.52 -25.58 1.08
N ARG A 120 4.48 -26.65 1.90
CA ARG A 120 3.67 -26.68 3.13
C ARG A 120 4.13 -25.64 4.15
N GLN A 121 5.44 -25.44 4.31
CA GLN A 121 5.98 -24.43 5.20
C GLN A 121 5.59 -23.02 4.74
N TYR A 122 5.65 -22.71 3.44
CA TYR A 122 5.23 -21.41 2.90
C TYR A 122 3.71 -21.20 2.95
N LEU A 123 2.91 -22.26 2.77
CA LEU A 123 1.47 -22.19 3.00
C LEU A 123 1.16 -21.88 4.47
N ALA A 124 1.85 -22.54 5.41
CA ALA A 124 1.71 -22.24 6.83
C ALA A 124 2.14 -20.81 7.15
N LEU A 125 3.24 -20.32 6.54
CA LEU A 125 3.70 -18.94 6.68
C LEU A 125 2.61 -17.95 6.24
N LEU A 126 2.04 -18.16 5.04
CA LEU A 126 0.99 -17.32 4.48
C LEU A 126 -0.22 -17.27 5.41
N VAL A 127 -0.70 -18.44 5.87
CA VAL A 127 -1.86 -18.52 6.79
C VAL A 127 -1.57 -17.81 8.11
N VAL A 128 -0.41 -18.05 8.73
CA VAL A 128 -0.04 -17.42 10.00
C VAL A 128 0.07 -15.90 9.84
N LEU A 129 0.68 -15.42 8.76
CA LEU A 129 0.76 -13.98 8.48
C LEU A 129 -0.63 -13.35 8.27
N ILE A 130 -1.53 -14.02 7.55
CA ILE A 130 -2.92 -13.57 7.38
C ILE A 130 -3.60 -13.45 8.75
N VAL A 131 -3.50 -14.48 9.59
CA VAL A 131 -4.11 -14.50 10.93
C VAL A 131 -3.57 -13.38 11.82
N PHE A 132 -2.28 -13.07 11.75
CA PHE A 132 -1.69 -12.03 12.59
C PHE A 132 -1.96 -10.62 12.06
N LEU A 133 -1.87 -10.39 10.74
CA LEU A 133 -1.87 -9.02 10.17
C LEU A 133 -3.26 -8.52 9.79
N THR A 134 -4.16 -9.42 9.39
CA THR A 134 -5.50 -9.06 8.88
C THR A 134 -6.48 -8.55 9.93
N PRO A 135 -6.55 -9.09 11.16
CA PRO A 135 -7.56 -8.67 12.14
C PRO A 135 -7.53 -7.16 12.41
N SER A 136 -6.33 -6.58 12.52
CA SER A 136 -6.19 -5.13 12.73
C SER A 136 -6.79 -4.28 11.60
N ALA A 137 -6.72 -4.77 10.36
CA ALA A 137 -7.27 -4.08 9.20
C ALA A 137 -8.80 -4.22 9.09
N ILE A 138 -9.38 -5.26 9.69
CA ILE A 138 -10.83 -5.49 9.73
C ILE A 138 -11.46 -4.72 10.90
N LEU A 139 -10.84 -4.79 12.08
CA LEU A 139 -11.39 -4.28 13.34
C LEU A 139 -11.24 -2.77 13.54
N TYR A 140 -10.38 -2.11 12.78
CA TYR A 140 -10.11 -0.67 12.94
C TYR A 140 -10.27 0.08 11.62
N SER A 141 -10.69 1.34 11.69
CA SER A 141 -10.93 2.20 10.54
C SER A 141 -9.63 2.62 9.84
N ASN A 142 -9.55 2.57 8.50
CA ASN A 142 -8.40 3.10 7.73
C ASN A 142 -7.02 2.44 8.02
N ILE A 143 -6.98 1.22 8.56
CA ILE A 143 -5.74 0.47 8.90
C ILE A 143 -5.41 -0.62 7.83
N SER A 144 -5.92 -0.47 6.61
CA SER A 144 -5.92 -1.49 5.55
C SER A 144 -5.03 -1.21 4.32
N ALA A 145 -4.09 -0.27 4.40
CA ALA A 145 -3.16 0.01 3.28
C ALA A 145 -2.31 -1.21 2.87
N HIS A 146 -1.93 -1.29 1.58
CA HIS A 146 -1.20 -2.44 1.01
C HIS A 146 0.14 -2.71 1.68
N ARG A 147 0.87 -1.65 2.07
CA ARG A 147 2.19 -1.77 2.72
C ARG A 147 2.16 -2.66 3.96
N TYR A 148 1.00 -2.77 4.60
CA TYR A 148 0.82 -3.58 5.79
C TYR A 148 0.73 -5.09 5.53
N PHE A 149 0.47 -5.47 4.28
CA PHE A 149 0.33 -6.85 3.85
C PHE A 149 1.54 -7.31 3.01
N ILE A 150 2.60 -6.49 2.88
CA ILE A 150 3.83 -6.86 2.16
C ILE A 150 4.35 -8.24 2.57
N PRO A 151 4.45 -8.61 3.88
CA PRO A 151 4.88 -9.95 4.26
C PRO A 151 3.96 -11.05 3.72
N CYS A 152 2.65 -10.81 3.72
CA CYS A 152 1.66 -11.75 3.19
C CYS A 152 1.81 -11.92 1.66
N PHE A 153 1.97 -10.82 0.92
CA PHE A 153 2.16 -10.85 -0.53
C PHE A 153 3.45 -11.57 -0.90
N LEU A 154 4.54 -11.33 -0.17
CA LEU A 154 5.79 -12.04 -0.39
C LEU A 154 5.65 -13.56 -0.16
N ALA A 155 4.96 -13.96 0.91
CA ALA A 155 4.67 -15.38 1.17
C ALA A 155 3.79 -16.00 0.07
N LEU A 156 2.82 -15.26 -0.46
CA LEU A 156 1.99 -15.67 -1.60
C LEU A 156 2.85 -15.89 -2.85
N HIS A 157 3.70 -14.92 -3.21
CA HIS A 157 4.60 -15.00 -4.37
C HIS A 157 5.47 -16.25 -4.33
N PHE A 158 6.13 -16.49 -3.18
CA PHE A 158 6.96 -17.68 -3.01
C PHE A 158 6.16 -18.97 -3.03
N LEU A 159 4.98 -19.00 -2.42
CA LEU A 159 4.13 -20.19 -2.43
C LEU A 159 3.72 -20.57 -3.86
N VAL A 160 3.25 -19.60 -4.65
CA VAL A 160 2.85 -19.83 -6.05
C VAL A 160 4.03 -20.31 -6.88
N PHE A 161 5.20 -19.67 -6.74
CA PHE A 161 6.42 -20.09 -7.40
C PHE A 161 6.82 -21.54 -7.05
N LEU A 162 6.79 -21.89 -5.76
CA LEU A 162 7.14 -23.23 -5.29
C LEU A 162 6.17 -24.31 -5.76
N LEU A 163 4.86 -24.03 -5.75
CA LEU A 163 3.85 -24.99 -6.24
C LEU A 163 4.01 -25.21 -7.75
N LEU A 164 4.26 -24.15 -8.52
CA LEU A 164 4.43 -24.26 -9.96
C LEU A 164 5.72 -25.04 -10.34
N THR A 165 6.81 -24.84 -9.60
CA THR A 165 8.10 -25.50 -9.89
C THR A 165 8.15 -26.94 -9.37
N SER A 166 7.57 -27.22 -8.20
CA SER A 166 7.55 -28.57 -7.60
C SER A 166 6.61 -29.55 -8.33
N THR A 167 5.50 -29.09 -8.89
CA THR A 167 4.54 -29.94 -9.63
C THR A 167 5.15 -30.58 -10.88
N THR A 168 6.22 -29.99 -11.43
CA THR A 168 6.91 -30.49 -12.61
C THR A 168 7.98 -31.54 -12.32
N SER A 169 8.60 -31.52 -11.14
CA SER A 169 9.63 -32.50 -10.78
C SER A 169 9.08 -33.94 -10.71
N SER A 170 7.80 -34.10 -10.38
CA SER A 170 7.15 -35.41 -10.26
C SER A 170 6.71 -36.04 -11.59
N ASN A 171 6.72 -35.32 -12.72
CA ASN A 171 6.24 -35.82 -14.01
C ASN A 171 7.30 -35.62 -15.12
N ARG A 172 8.00 -36.72 -15.44
CA ARG A 172 9.12 -36.85 -16.38
C ARG A 172 8.71 -36.62 -17.86
N LYS A 173 8.19 -35.44 -18.21
CA LYS A 173 7.92 -35.07 -19.61
C LYS A 173 8.64 -33.76 -19.99
N SER A 174 9.43 -33.87 -21.06
CA SER A 174 10.34 -32.86 -21.63
C SER A 174 9.71 -31.49 -21.96
N HIS A 175 8.37 -31.38 -22.00
CA HIS A 175 7.65 -30.12 -22.28
C HIS A 175 7.29 -29.27 -21.05
N ALA A 176 7.37 -29.84 -19.84
CA ALA A 176 7.03 -29.14 -18.60
C ALA A 176 7.85 -27.84 -18.32
N PRO A 177 9.15 -27.73 -18.66
CA PRO A 177 9.89 -26.50 -18.40
C PRO A 177 9.49 -25.31 -19.28
N ARG A 178 8.97 -25.55 -20.51
CA ARG A 178 8.52 -24.46 -21.39
C ARG A 178 7.20 -23.86 -20.90
N PHE A 179 6.25 -24.69 -20.51
CA PHE A 179 4.96 -24.22 -19.97
C PHE A 179 5.14 -23.40 -18.69
N ILE A 180 5.96 -23.88 -17.73
CA ILE A 180 6.24 -23.11 -16.51
C ILE A 180 6.84 -21.74 -16.83
N ARG A 181 7.80 -21.68 -17.76
CA ARG A 181 8.43 -20.42 -18.15
C ARG A 181 7.39 -19.45 -18.73
N ILE A 182 6.55 -19.92 -19.65
CA ILE A 182 5.47 -19.09 -20.23
C ILE A 182 4.52 -18.62 -19.13
N PHE A 183 4.09 -19.53 -18.24
CA PHE A 183 3.18 -19.19 -17.16
C PHE A 183 3.78 -18.15 -16.20
N LEU A 184 5.03 -18.34 -15.77
CA LEU A 184 5.75 -17.38 -14.93
C LEU A 184 5.92 -16.04 -15.63
N THR A 185 6.28 -16.04 -16.93
CA THR A 185 6.38 -14.80 -17.71
C THR A 185 5.02 -14.09 -17.75
N CYS A 186 3.93 -14.79 -18.03
CA CYS A 186 2.58 -14.22 -18.01
C CYS A 186 2.23 -13.67 -16.63
N LEU A 187 2.58 -14.36 -15.54
CA LEU A 187 2.32 -13.91 -14.17
C LEU A 187 3.13 -12.65 -13.83
N VAL A 188 4.40 -12.58 -14.22
CA VAL A 188 5.24 -11.39 -14.04
C VAL A 188 4.68 -10.21 -14.83
N LEU A 189 4.26 -10.43 -16.09
CA LEU A 189 3.63 -9.39 -16.89
C LEU A 189 2.30 -8.92 -16.30
N ALA A 190 1.51 -9.84 -15.72
CA ALA A 190 0.27 -9.53 -15.03
C ALA A 190 0.48 -8.70 -13.75
N LEU A 191 1.50 -9.03 -12.95
CA LEU A 191 1.88 -8.23 -11.78
C LEU A 191 2.43 -6.86 -12.19
N ALA A 192 3.25 -6.82 -13.26
CA ALA A 192 3.79 -5.58 -13.80
C ALA A 192 2.68 -4.65 -14.32
N SER A 193 1.69 -5.19 -15.04
CA SER A 193 0.55 -4.41 -15.56
C SER A 193 -0.30 -3.81 -14.44
N GLY A 194 -0.31 -4.41 -13.25
CA GLY A 194 -0.93 -3.83 -12.05
C GLY A 194 -0.44 -2.44 -11.69
N ASN A 195 0.79 -2.07 -12.08
CA ASN A 195 1.34 -0.72 -11.88
C ASN A 195 0.77 0.31 -12.86
N LEU A 196 -0.06 -0.11 -13.80
CA LEU A 196 -0.76 0.77 -14.75
C LEU A 196 -2.24 0.97 -14.36
N TRP A 197 -2.71 0.29 -13.32
CA TRP A 197 -4.11 0.33 -12.91
C TRP A 197 -4.38 1.57 -12.07
N ILE A 198 -4.76 2.68 -12.69
CA ILE A 198 -5.18 3.88 -11.97
C ILE A 198 -6.69 3.84 -11.76
N TYR A 199 -7.12 4.04 -10.52
CA TYR A 199 -8.53 4.00 -10.18
C TYR A 199 -9.27 5.24 -10.68
N PRO A 200 -10.58 5.12 -10.97
CA PRO A 200 -11.40 6.29 -11.19
C PRO A 200 -11.40 7.18 -9.93
N ARG A 201 -11.69 8.46 -10.15
CA ARG A 201 -11.85 9.45 -9.09
C ARG A 201 -12.89 8.97 -8.06
N GLY A 202 -12.68 9.30 -6.78
CA GLY A 202 -13.51 8.86 -5.66
C GLY A 202 -13.09 7.56 -4.98
N ILE A 203 -12.14 6.82 -5.56
CA ILE A 203 -11.60 5.60 -4.95
C ILE A 203 -10.16 5.84 -4.50
N SER A 204 -9.93 5.74 -3.19
CA SER A 204 -8.58 5.88 -2.62
C SER A 204 -7.65 4.77 -3.11
N MET A 205 -6.57 5.21 -3.74
CA MET A 205 -5.53 4.36 -4.30
C MET A 205 -4.32 4.27 -3.35
N GLY A 206 -3.71 3.09 -3.26
CA GLY A 206 -2.46 2.90 -2.52
C GLY A 206 -1.27 3.38 -3.34
N TRP A 207 -1.15 4.70 -3.55
CA TRP A 207 -0.10 5.31 -4.36
C TRP A 207 1.32 4.97 -3.89
N ASP A 208 1.48 4.70 -2.59
CA ASP A 208 2.73 4.27 -1.95
C ASP A 208 3.14 2.83 -2.29
N ALA A 209 2.27 2.05 -2.94
CA ALA A 209 2.47 0.64 -3.25
C ALA A 209 2.42 0.32 -4.76
N THR A 210 2.46 1.34 -5.62
CA THR A 210 2.46 1.23 -7.08
C THR A 210 3.48 2.17 -7.71
N LEU A 211 4.05 1.81 -8.86
CA LEU A 211 4.87 2.71 -9.67
C LEU A 211 4.04 3.70 -10.49
N ALA A 212 2.70 3.58 -10.50
CA ALA A 212 1.81 4.48 -11.22
C ALA A 212 2.00 5.95 -10.84
N HIS A 213 2.45 6.25 -9.61
CA HIS A 213 2.66 7.62 -9.15
C HIS A 213 3.89 8.31 -9.75
N GLN A 214 4.82 7.57 -10.38
CA GLN A 214 6.09 8.11 -10.86
C GLN A 214 5.99 9.39 -11.72
N PRO A 215 5.01 9.53 -12.65
CA PRO A 215 4.86 10.76 -13.43
C PRO A 215 4.62 12.02 -12.59
N TYR A 216 4.10 11.88 -11.37
CA TYR A 216 3.79 12.98 -10.46
C TYR A 216 4.96 13.93 -10.24
N TYR A 217 6.16 13.40 -10.04
CA TYR A 217 7.31 14.23 -9.68
C TYR A 217 7.65 15.22 -10.80
N ALA A 218 7.65 14.76 -12.05
CA ALA A 218 7.85 15.60 -13.23
C ALA A 218 6.69 16.58 -13.44
N LEU A 219 5.44 16.15 -13.23
CA LEU A 219 4.27 17.03 -13.32
C LEU A 219 4.30 18.12 -12.24
N ARG A 220 4.75 17.78 -11.01
CA ARG A 220 4.88 18.72 -9.91
C ARG A 220 5.93 19.78 -10.21
N GLU A 221 7.07 19.38 -10.77
CA GLU A 221 8.11 20.30 -11.22
C GLU A 221 7.55 21.30 -12.26
N GLN A 222 6.81 20.82 -13.26
CA GLN A 222 6.14 21.67 -14.25
C GLN A 222 5.12 22.63 -13.62
N ALA A 223 4.33 22.14 -12.66
CA ALA A 223 3.35 22.94 -11.94
C ALA A 223 4.01 24.03 -11.07
N VAL A 224 5.10 23.70 -10.39
CA VAL A 224 5.90 24.64 -9.60
C VAL A 224 6.50 25.72 -10.51
N ALA A 225 7.11 25.33 -11.64
CA ALA A 225 7.68 26.26 -12.60
C ALA A 225 6.62 27.22 -13.19
N PHE A 226 5.40 26.72 -13.43
CA PHE A 226 4.27 27.56 -13.87
C PHE A 226 3.86 28.59 -12.80
N LEU A 227 3.76 28.18 -11.53
CA LEU A 227 3.43 29.12 -10.45
C LEU A 227 4.50 30.20 -10.30
N GLU A 228 5.78 29.85 -10.49
CA GLU A 228 6.89 30.79 -10.49
C GLU A 228 6.82 31.76 -11.67
N SER A 229 6.56 31.27 -12.90
CA SER A 229 6.46 32.12 -14.09
C SER A 229 5.32 33.13 -13.99
N GLU A 230 4.21 32.73 -13.37
CA GLU A 230 3.04 33.59 -13.13
C GLU A 230 3.19 34.47 -11.86
N ASN A 231 4.34 34.40 -11.17
CA ASN A 231 4.59 35.10 -9.90
C ASN A 231 3.52 34.83 -8.81
N ILE A 232 2.97 33.62 -8.78
CA ILE A 232 1.95 33.20 -7.82
C ILE A 232 2.64 32.79 -6.50
N PRO A 233 2.38 33.46 -5.37
CA PRO A 233 3.01 33.11 -4.10
C PRO A 233 2.51 31.75 -3.58
N PHE A 234 3.41 30.84 -3.21
CA PHE A 234 3.03 29.47 -2.80
C PHE A 234 2.16 29.45 -1.54
N ALA A 235 2.38 30.39 -0.61
CA ALA A 235 1.54 30.56 0.58
C ALA A 235 0.07 30.95 0.27
N SER A 236 -0.21 31.41 -0.96
CA SER A 236 -1.57 31.71 -1.43
C SER A 236 -2.25 30.51 -2.12
N VAL A 237 -1.49 29.43 -2.37
CA VAL A 237 -1.94 28.22 -3.07
C VAL A 237 -2.26 27.15 -2.02
N GLY A 238 -3.53 26.79 -1.93
CA GLY A 238 -4.00 25.68 -1.09
C GLY A 238 -3.67 24.34 -1.73
N SER A 239 -3.16 23.40 -0.94
CA SER A 239 -2.90 22.03 -1.39
C SER A 239 -3.12 21.03 -0.25
N ALA A 240 -2.80 19.76 -0.49
CA ALA A 240 -2.96 18.71 0.51
C ALA A 240 -1.83 17.67 0.43
N PHE A 241 -1.80 16.72 1.37
CA PHE A 241 -0.76 15.70 1.41
C PHE A 241 -0.72 14.88 0.10
N PRO A 242 0.47 14.60 -0.47
CA PRO A 242 1.81 14.86 0.07
C PRO A 242 2.42 16.23 -0.25
N ASN A 243 1.70 17.12 -0.93
CA ASN A 243 2.25 18.37 -1.46
C ASN A 243 2.44 19.49 -0.41
N LEU A 244 2.10 19.26 0.85
CA LEU A 244 2.32 20.24 1.93
C LEU A 244 3.77 20.33 2.40
N GLY A 245 4.57 19.29 2.14
CA GLY A 245 5.98 19.29 2.51
C GLY A 245 6.78 20.35 1.75
N THR A 246 7.85 20.84 2.36
CA THR A 246 8.80 21.71 1.66
C THR A 246 9.45 20.96 0.51
N GLY A 247 10.02 21.69 -0.47
CA GLY A 247 10.83 21.06 -1.51
C GLY A 247 11.96 20.22 -0.92
N GLU A 248 12.59 20.68 0.16
CA GLU A 248 13.60 19.93 0.91
C GLU A 248 13.03 18.62 1.49
N GLN A 249 11.86 18.65 2.14
CA GLN A 249 11.27 17.44 2.72
C GLN A 249 10.85 16.42 1.66
N LEU A 250 10.48 16.88 0.47
CA LEU A 250 9.98 16.03 -0.62
C LEU A 250 11.07 15.54 -1.57
N LEU A 251 12.08 16.39 -1.84
CA LEU A 251 13.07 16.20 -2.91
C LEU A 251 14.53 16.31 -2.43
N LEU A 252 14.77 16.69 -1.16
CA LEU A 252 16.11 16.89 -0.59
C LEU A 252 16.97 17.88 -1.41
N ASN A 253 16.35 18.97 -1.87
CA ASN A 253 16.93 19.92 -2.82
C ASN A 253 17.21 21.32 -2.23
N GLY A 254 17.09 21.49 -0.91
CA GLY A 254 17.30 22.74 -0.17
C GLY A 254 16.12 23.72 -0.19
N ASP A 255 15.09 23.49 -0.99
CA ASP A 255 13.96 24.43 -1.15
C ASP A 255 13.02 24.41 0.06
N GLN A 256 13.00 25.50 0.83
CA GLN A 256 12.19 25.63 2.05
C GLN A 256 10.77 26.16 1.79
N ARG A 257 10.41 26.45 0.54
CA ARG A 257 9.07 26.93 0.20
C ARG A 257 8.05 25.81 0.41
N HIS A 258 6.86 26.19 0.87
CA HIS A 258 5.74 25.29 1.09
C HIS A 258 4.44 25.91 0.59
N PHE A 259 3.49 25.06 0.27
CA PHE A 259 2.12 25.46 -0.04
C PHE A 259 1.30 25.60 1.24
N ALA A 260 0.24 26.40 1.20
CA ALA A 260 -0.70 26.47 2.31
C ALA A 260 -1.59 25.22 2.37
N GLU A 261 -2.09 24.91 3.56
CA GLU A 261 -3.16 23.92 3.71
C GLU A 261 -4.41 24.35 2.95
N LYS A 262 -5.14 23.37 2.40
CA LYS A 262 -6.40 23.56 1.68
C LYS A 262 -7.43 24.29 2.55
N ASP A 263 -7.73 25.51 2.18
CA ASP A 263 -8.77 26.39 2.72
C ASP A 263 -9.42 27.21 1.60
N PHE A 264 -10.61 26.79 1.17
CA PHE A 264 -11.37 27.46 0.12
C PHE A 264 -11.79 28.90 0.44
N ALA A 265 -11.79 29.31 1.70
CA ALA A 265 -12.12 30.68 2.08
C ALA A 265 -10.90 31.60 1.98
N ARG A 266 -9.71 31.09 2.32
CA ARG A 266 -8.47 31.89 2.42
C ARG A 266 -7.56 31.80 1.20
N ASN A 267 -7.44 30.63 0.57
CA ASN A 267 -6.53 30.49 -0.56
C ASN A 267 -7.05 31.24 -1.80
N CYS A 268 -6.13 31.76 -2.60
CA CYS A 268 -6.42 32.40 -3.89
C CYS A 268 -6.36 31.40 -5.04
N TYR A 269 -5.58 30.33 -4.85
CA TYR A 269 -5.37 29.26 -5.82
C TYR A 269 -5.48 27.91 -5.14
N MET A 270 -5.78 26.86 -5.91
CA MET A 270 -5.80 25.47 -5.43
C MET A 270 -4.95 24.60 -6.34
N PHE A 271 -3.99 23.88 -5.76
CA PHE A 271 -3.16 22.87 -6.41
C PHE A 271 -3.69 21.50 -6.01
N THR A 272 -4.28 20.79 -6.97
CA THR A 272 -4.88 19.46 -6.77
C THR A 272 -4.27 18.39 -7.67
N SER A 273 -4.45 17.13 -7.31
CA SER A 273 -3.97 15.94 -8.06
C SER A 273 -4.78 14.72 -7.66
N ASN A 274 -4.89 13.71 -8.53
CA ASN A 274 -5.43 12.39 -8.15
C ASN A 274 -4.55 11.62 -7.15
N ILE A 275 -3.35 12.10 -6.86
CA ILE A 275 -2.47 11.54 -5.82
C ILE A 275 -2.84 12.02 -4.42
N PHE A 276 -3.57 13.14 -4.31
CA PHE A 276 -3.87 13.76 -3.03
C PHE A 276 -5.09 13.09 -2.39
N ASN A 277 -4.93 12.60 -1.16
CA ASN A 277 -6.00 11.87 -0.48
C ASN A 277 -7.02 12.78 0.22
N ASP A 278 -6.68 14.05 0.46
CA ASP A 278 -7.50 14.94 1.30
C ASP A 278 -8.39 15.89 0.49
N PHE A 279 -8.54 15.65 -0.82
CA PHE A 279 -9.61 16.26 -1.63
C PHE A 279 -10.77 15.29 -1.73
N SER A 280 -11.91 15.69 -1.17
CA SER A 280 -13.17 14.95 -1.28
C SER A 280 -13.86 15.18 -2.63
N GLU A 281 -14.83 14.35 -2.99
CA GLU A 281 -15.64 14.58 -4.19
C GLU A 281 -16.34 15.94 -4.15
N ASN A 282 -16.89 16.35 -3.00
CA ASN A 282 -17.49 17.68 -2.84
C ASN A 282 -16.47 18.82 -3.08
N ASP A 283 -15.20 18.62 -2.70
CA ASP A 283 -14.16 19.61 -2.98
C ASP A 283 -13.92 19.73 -4.49
N PHE A 284 -13.89 18.61 -5.21
CA PHE A 284 -13.74 18.62 -6.67
C PHE A 284 -14.96 19.22 -7.38
N GLU A 285 -16.18 18.90 -6.95
CA GLU A 285 -17.40 19.53 -7.46
C GLU A 285 -17.35 21.04 -7.26
N ARG A 286 -16.91 21.48 -6.08
CA ARG A 286 -16.74 22.91 -5.79
C ARG A 286 -15.69 23.56 -6.70
N LEU A 287 -14.55 22.91 -6.92
CA LEU A 287 -13.52 23.42 -7.83
C LEU A 287 -14.04 23.53 -9.27
N GLN A 288 -14.80 22.54 -9.73
CA GLN A 288 -15.37 22.54 -11.08
C GLN A 288 -16.44 23.62 -11.27
N ASN A 289 -17.25 23.88 -10.26
CA ASN A 289 -18.37 24.82 -10.37
C ASN A 289 -18.00 26.27 -10.00
N GLU A 290 -17.20 26.47 -8.96
CA GLU A 290 -16.95 27.78 -8.35
C GLU A 290 -15.58 28.38 -8.71
N TRP A 291 -14.63 27.57 -9.18
CA TRP A 291 -13.27 28.01 -9.48
C TRP A 291 -12.98 27.97 -10.98
N LEU A 292 -11.88 28.63 -11.38
CA LEU A 292 -11.42 28.66 -12.76
C LEU A 292 -10.18 27.79 -12.90
N LEU A 293 -10.23 26.76 -13.74
CA LEU A 293 -9.05 25.96 -14.07
C LEU A 293 -8.11 26.81 -14.92
N ILE A 294 -6.93 27.15 -14.38
CA ILE A 294 -5.94 27.98 -15.09
C ILE A 294 -4.84 27.13 -15.73
N ARG A 295 -4.59 25.93 -15.20
CA ARG A 295 -3.59 25.02 -15.78
C ARG A 295 -3.88 23.57 -15.41
N ARG A 296 -3.65 22.67 -16.38
CA ARG A 296 -3.68 21.22 -16.18
C ARG A 296 -2.43 20.59 -16.77
N PHE A 297 -1.84 19.67 -16.01
CA PHE A 297 -0.73 18.81 -16.45
C PHE A 297 -1.14 17.36 -16.26
N SER A 298 -0.87 16.49 -17.23
CA SER A 298 -1.19 15.07 -17.09
C SER A 298 -0.22 14.18 -17.84
N ARG A 299 0.06 13.00 -17.28
CA ARG A 299 0.89 11.97 -17.90
C ARG A 299 0.55 10.59 -17.32
N ALA A 300 0.33 9.62 -18.21
CA ALA A 300 0.04 8.22 -17.85
C ALA A 300 -1.04 8.07 -16.76
N GLY A 301 -2.13 8.83 -16.89
CA GLY A 301 -3.28 8.82 -15.97
C GLY A 301 -3.07 9.52 -14.62
N VAL A 302 -1.88 10.03 -14.33
CA VAL A 302 -1.64 10.98 -13.24
C VAL A 302 -1.87 12.40 -13.75
N TRP A 303 -2.47 13.26 -12.93
CA TRP A 303 -2.72 14.65 -13.29
C TRP A 303 -2.52 15.60 -12.13
N ILE A 304 -2.26 16.86 -12.47
CA ILE A 304 -2.23 18.02 -11.58
C ILE A 304 -3.10 19.10 -12.21
N GLU A 305 -3.94 19.72 -11.39
CA GLU A 305 -4.80 20.82 -11.79
C GLU A 305 -4.56 22.01 -10.86
N ILE A 306 -4.45 23.21 -11.44
CA ILE A 306 -4.31 24.46 -10.71
C ILE A 306 -5.53 25.31 -11.02
N TYR A 307 -6.24 25.70 -9.97
CA TYR A 307 -7.42 26.55 -10.04
C TYR A 307 -7.15 27.92 -9.46
N SER A 308 -7.80 28.95 -9.98
CA SER A 308 -7.89 30.28 -9.38
C SER A 308 -9.32 30.59 -8.93
N ARG A 309 -9.46 31.43 -7.91
CA ARG A 309 -10.77 31.86 -7.43
C ARG A 309 -11.39 32.84 -8.42
N LYS A 310 -12.64 32.59 -8.83
CA LYS A 310 -13.41 33.51 -9.68
C LYS A 310 -13.50 34.89 -9.00
N GLY A 311 -12.90 35.91 -9.63
CA GLY A 311 -13.00 37.31 -9.20
C GLY A 311 -11.81 37.92 -8.41
N ARG A 312 -10.67 37.25 -8.25
CA ARG A 312 -9.46 37.85 -7.61
C ARG A 312 -8.10 37.56 -8.26
N GLY A 313 -8.03 36.81 -9.36
CA GLY A 313 -6.85 36.70 -10.21
C GLY A 313 -7.22 37.17 -11.61
N GLY A 314 -6.34 37.95 -12.26
CA GLY A 314 -6.56 38.55 -13.57
C GLY A 314 -7.14 37.56 -14.58
N GLU A 315 -7.99 38.07 -15.47
CA GLU A 315 -8.58 37.35 -16.60
C GLU A 315 -7.52 36.49 -17.31
N PRO A 316 -7.75 35.18 -17.51
CA PRO A 316 -6.87 34.39 -18.35
C PRO A 316 -7.12 34.79 -19.81
N THR A 317 -6.03 35.13 -20.49
CA THR A 317 -5.95 35.20 -21.94
C THR A 317 -6.34 33.85 -22.55
N ASP A 318 -7.36 33.91 -23.40
CA ASP A 318 -7.85 32.95 -24.40
C ASP A 318 -7.37 31.49 -24.35
N ASN A 319 -8.38 30.61 -24.23
CA ASN A 319 -8.30 29.17 -24.42
C ASN A 319 -7.76 28.81 -25.81
N GLU A 320 -6.58 28.20 -25.87
CA GLU A 320 -6.25 27.30 -26.97
C GLU A 320 -6.85 25.92 -26.70
N HIS A 321 -7.61 25.44 -27.69
CA HIS A 321 -8.22 24.13 -27.76
C HIS A 321 -7.22 23.00 -27.44
N PHE A 322 -7.55 22.16 -26.46
CA PHE A 322 -6.94 20.84 -26.31
C PHE A 322 -7.83 19.79 -26.95
N GLU A 323 -7.40 19.29 -28.11
CA GLU A 323 -7.81 18.00 -28.67
C GLU A 323 -7.13 16.84 -27.92
N GLU A 324 -7.75 15.67 -28.03
CA GLU A 324 -7.68 14.45 -27.21
C GLU A 324 -6.32 13.75 -27.02
#